data_AF-A0A1A9GHD3-F1
#
_entry.id   AF-A0A1A9GHD3-F1
#
_cell.length_a   1.000
_cell.length_b   1.000
_cell.length_c   1.000
_cell.angle_alpha   90.00
_cell.angle_beta   90.00
_cell.angle_gamma   90.00
#
_symmetry.space_group_name_H-M   'P 1'
#
loop_
_entity.id
_entity.type
_entity.pdbx_description
1 polymer ?
#
loop_
_entity_poly.entity_id
_entity_poly.type
_entity_poly.pdbx_seq_one_letter_code
_entity_poly.pdbx_strand_id
1 'polypeptide(L)'
;MTSIRPLATGRLLGPLVADLVCVLALAVGGANAHDGGESDWVVLVIMWPFAVAAGLAHAGLAWSGRRSRRVWPEGVVVLAVTYVLGMALRVASGRGIAPAFLVVAAIVLAVTMLGWRFLAQVAARRLKTPSS
;
A
#
# COMPACT_ATOMS: atom_id res chain seq x y z
N MET A 1 11.84 22.16 26.18
CA MET A 1 10.89 22.57 25.13
C MET A 1 11.20 21.79 23.86
N THR A 2 10.54 20.65 23.69
CA THR A 2 10.67 19.76 22.53
C THR A 2 10.12 20.49 21.30
N SER A 3 11.01 20.96 20.43
CA SER A 3 10.61 21.50 19.13
C SER A 3 9.99 20.37 18.32
N ILE A 4 8.66 20.29 18.30
CA ILE A 4 7.93 19.49 17.32
C ILE A 4 8.16 20.20 15.99
N ARG A 5 9.25 19.84 15.30
CA ARG A 5 9.44 20.22 13.91
C ARG A 5 8.20 19.73 13.16
N PRO A 6 7.43 20.59 12.47
CA PRO A 6 6.36 20.14 11.59
C PRO A 6 7.05 19.33 10.48
N LEU A 7 7.08 18.01 10.66
CA LEU A 7 7.72 17.07 9.75
C LEU A 7 6.90 17.01 8.48
N ALA A 8 7.08 17.97 7.56
CA ALA A 8 6.76 17.89 6.15
C ALA A 8 5.64 16.87 5.82
N THR A 9 4.44 17.08 6.39
CA THR A 9 3.35 16.09 6.40
C THR A 9 3.04 15.63 4.97
N GLY A 10 3.05 16.55 4.01
CA GLY A 10 2.82 16.27 2.59
C GLY A 10 3.84 15.35 1.91
N ARG A 11 5.10 15.28 2.37
CA ARG A 11 6.12 14.39 1.77
C ARG A 11 6.05 12.96 2.28
N LEU A 12 5.47 12.75 3.46
CA LEU A 12 5.22 11.43 4.05
C LEU A 12 3.90 10.83 3.55
N LEU A 13 2.90 11.68 3.29
CA LEU A 13 1.59 11.25 2.81
C LEU A 13 1.63 10.70 1.38
N GLY A 14 2.49 11.20 0.50
CA GLY A 14 2.53 10.76 -0.91
C GLY A 14 2.63 9.23 -1.09
N PRO A 15 3.66 8.56 -0.51
CA PRO A 15 3.77 7.11 -0.57
C PRO A 15 2.61 6.35 0.08
N LEU A 16 2.10 6.84 1.21
CA LEU A 16 0.96 6.23 1.89
C LEU A 16 -0.30 6.30 1.02
N VAL A 17 -0.60 7.46 0.46
CA VAL A 17 -1.76 7.67 -0.42
C VAL A 17 -1.66 6.78 -1.67
N ALA A 18 -0.49 6.72 -2.31
CA ALA A 18 -0.29 5.84 -3.45
C ALA A 18 -0.57 4.36 -3.11
N ASP A 19 -0.10 3.90 -1.95
CA ASP A 19 -0.35 2.54 -1.47
C ASP A 19 -1.82 2.30 -1.10
N LEU A 20 -2.50 3.27 -0.49
CA LEU A 20 -3.94 3.18 -0.23
C LEU A 20 -4.76 3.11 -1.52
N VAL A 21 -4.33 3.83 -2.57
CA VAL A 21 -4.93 3.70 -3.91
C VAL A 21 -4.70 2.31 -4.50
N CYS A 22 -3.52 1.71 -4.29
CA CYS A 22 -3.25 0.33 -4.69
C CYS A 22 -4.18 -0.67 -3.97
N VAL A 23 -4.38 -0.49 -2.66
CA VAL A 23 -5.29 -1.31 -1.85
C VAL A 23 -6.74 -1.13 -2.29
N LEU A 24 -7.17 0.10 -2.58
CA LEU A 24 -8.49 0.38 -3.12
C LEU A 24 -8.70 -0.30 -4.49
N ALA A 25 -7.70 -0.24 -5.37
CA ALA A 25 -7.77 -0.89 -6.68
C ALA A 25 -7.91 -2.43 -6.55
N LEU A 26 -7.19 -3.05 -5.61
CA LEU A 26 -7.36 -4.47 -5.27
C LEU A 26 -8.81 -4.75 -4.82
N ALA A 27 -9.36 -3.92 -3.94
CA ALA A 27 -10.70 -4.11 -3.39
C ALA A 27 -11.80 -3.96 -4.46
N VAL A 28 -11.71 -2.93 -5.31
CA VAL A 28 -12.62 -2.72 -6.43
C VAL A 28 -12.52 -3.86 -7.45
N GLY A 29 -11.29 -4.27 -7.80
CA GLY A 29 -11.09 -5.41 -8.71
C GLY A 29 -11.66 -6.72 -8.15
N GLY A 30 -11.49 -6.97 -6.85
CA GLY A 30 -12.06 -8.13 -6.17
C GLY A 30 -13.59 -8.10 -6.09
N ALA A 31 -14.17 -6.93 -5.80
CA ALA A 31 -15.62 -6.74 -5.72
C ALA A 31 -16.30 -6.92 -7.09
N ASN A 32 -15.72 -6.34 -8.15
CA ASN A 32 -16.26 -6.44 -9.51
C ASN A 32 -16.18 -7.86 -10.10
N ALA A 33 -15.28 -8.71 -9.58
CA ALA A 33 -15.09 -10.07 -10.09
C ALA A 33 -16.17 -11.08 -9.63
N HIS A 34 -17.07 -10.72 -8.71
CA HIS A 34 -18.05 -11.63 -8.10
C HIS A 34 -19.52 -11.13 -8.16
N ASP A 35 -19.89 -10.33 -9.17
CA ASP A 35 -21.26 -9.84 -9.51
C ASP A 35 -22.02 -9.00 -8.44
N GLY A 36 -21.84 -7.66 -8.55
CA GLY A 36 -22.91 -6.65 -8.72
C GLY A 36 -23.86 -6.23 -7.59
N GLY A 37 -24.15 -7.04 -6.57
CA GLY A 37 -25.30 -6.78 -5.67
C GLY A 37 -25.12 -5.67 -4.62
N GLU A 38 -23.91 -5.52 -4.06
CA GLU A 38 -23.60 -4.57 -2.97
C GLU A 38 -22.12 -4.12 -3.05
N SER A 39 -21.74 -3.48 -4.16
CA SER A 39 -20.32 -3.22 -4.48
C SER A 39 -19.58 -2.44 -3.38
N ASP A 40 -20.19 -1.39 -2.83
CA ASP A 40 -19.51 -0.49 -1.89
C ASP A 40 -19.15 -1.17 -0.55
N TRP A 41 -20.07 -1.99 -0.03
CA TRP A 41 -19.82 -2.74 1.20
C TRP A 41 -18.74 -3.81 0.99
N VAL A 42 -18.80 -4.51 -0.16
CA VAL A 42 -17.79 -5.52 -0.53
C VAL A 42 -16.41 -4.89 -0.67
N VAL A 43 -16.32 -3.72 -1.32
CA VAL A 43 -15.07 -2.95 -1.42
C VAL A 43 -14.54 -2.61 -0.03
N LEU A 44 -15.37 -2.06 0.85
CA LEU A 44 -14.92 -1.69 2.20
C LEU A 44 -14.41 -2.91 2.98
N VAL A 45 -15.15 -4.01 2.96
CA VAL A 45 -14.80 -5.30 3.59
C VAL A 45 -13.46 -5.85 3.09
N ILE A 46 -13.18 -5.71 1.79
CA ILE A 46 -11.89 -6.16 1.22
C ILE A 46 -10.79 -5.15 1.57
N MET A 47 -11.06 -3.85 1.52
CA MET A 47 -10.08 -2.78 1.59
C MET A 47 -9.54 -2.56 3.01
N TRP A 48 -10.42 -2.48 4.02
CA TRP A 48 -10.05 -1.99 5.35
C TRP A 48 -8.92 -2.77 6.03
N PRO A 49 -8.82 -4.11 5.96
CA PRO A 49 -7.73 -4.84 6.64
C PRO A 49 -6.36 -4.47 6.06
N PHE A 50 -6.29 -4.33 4.74
CA PHE A 50 -5.06 -3.98 4.03
C PHE A 50 -4.75 -2.49 4.17
N ALA A 51 -5.75 -1.62 4.23
CA ALA A 51 -5.56 -0.20 4.46
C ALA A 51 -4.97 0.07 5.86
N VAL A 52 -5.49 -0.62 6.89
CA VAL A 52 -4.93 -0.57 8.26
C VAL A 52 -3.50 -1.10 8.26
N ALA A 53 -3.25 -2.24 7.62
CA ALA A 53 -1.92 -2.82 7.53
C ALA A 53 -0.90 -1.90 6.83
N ALA A 54 -1.30 -1.26 5.73
CA ALA A 54 -0.48 -0.27 5.04
C ALA A 54 -0.18 0.94 5.94
N GLY A 55 -1.20 1.48 6.63
CA GLY A 55 -1.03 2.56 7.59
C GLY A 55 -0.01 2.23 8.68
N LEU A 56 -0.11 1.03 9.26
CA LEU A 56 0.83 0.54 10.28
C LEU A 56 2.24 0.34 9.72
N ALA A 57 2.37 -0.17 8.49
CA ALA A 57 3.67 -0.31 7.84
C ALA A 57 4.37 1.05 7.66
N HIS A 58 3.64 2.07 7.20
CA HIS A 58 4.18 3.43 7.05
C HIS A 58 4.46 4.09 8.41
N ALA A 59 3.61 3.87 9.41
CA ALA A 59 3.81 4.38 10.77
C ALA A 59 5.10 3.81 11.40
N GLY A 60 5.31 2.50 11.32
CA GLY A 60 6.53 1.85 11.82
C GLY A 60 7.79 2.33 11.10
N LEU A 61 7.70 2.56 9.79
CA LEU A 61 8.81 3.09 9.01
C LEU A 61 9.12 4.55 9.39
N ALA A 62 8.09 5.37 9.62
CA ALA A 62 8.22 6.75 10.07
C ALA A 62 8.83 6.84 11.47
N TRP A 63 8.43 5.97 12.40
CA TRP A 63 9.07 5.87 13.73
C TRP A 63 10.54 5.48 13.65
N SER A 64 10.93 4.72 12.63
CA SER A 64 12.32 4.35 12.38
C SER A 64 13.14 5.44 11.64
N GLY A 65 12.56 6.62 11.40
CA GLY A 65 13.19 7.71 10.65
C GLY A 65 13.36 7.45 9.15
N ARG A 66 12.75 6.38 8.61
CA ARG A 66 12.86 5.96 7.21
C ARG A 66 11.64 6.42 6.40
N ARG A 67 11.78 6.42 5.06
CA ARG A 67 10.71 6.84 4.12
C ARG A 67 10.52 5.81 3.02
N SER A 68 9.27 5.46 2.72
CA SER A 68 8.92 4.43 1.73
C SER A 68 8.96 4.94 0.28
N ARG A 69 10.09 5.52 -0.16
CA ARG A 69 10.26 6.02 -1.54
C ARG A 69 11.04 5.09 -2.45
N ARG A 70 11.88 4.21 -1.89
CA ARG A 70 12.66 3.26 -2.68
C ARG A 70 11.89 1.96 -2.79
N VAL A 71 12.06 1.27 -3.92
CA VAL A 71 11.55 -0.10 -4.09
C VAL A 71 12.16 -1.03 -3.04
N TRP A 72 13.47 -0.93 -2.82
CA TRP A 72 14.20 -1.74 -1.85
C TRP A 72 15.06 -0.86 -0.91
N PRO A 73 15.10 -1.16 0.41
CA PRO A 73 14.30 -2.18 1.10
C PRO A 73 12.89 -1.72 1.51
N GLU A 74 12.64 -0.41 1.57
CA GLU A 74 11.45 0.12 2.24
C GLU A 74 10.13 -0.26 1.56
N GLY A 75 10.08 -0.26 0.23
CA GLY A 75 8.89 -0.67 -0.53
C GLY A 75 8.52 -2.13 -0.27
N VAL A 76 9.52 -3.02 -0.23
CA VAL A 76 9.30 -4.44 0.06
C VAL A 76 8.85 -4.66 1.50
N VAL A 77 9.40 -3.93 2.48
CA VAL A 77 8.93 -4.00 3.86
C VAL A 77 7.46 -3.57 3.96
N VAL A 78 7.09 -2.46 3.31
CA VAL A 78 5.70 -1.98 3.30
C VAL A 78 4.77 -2.99 2.63
N LEU A 79 5.17 -3.55 1.48
CA LEU A 79 4.42 -4.62 0.81
C LEU A 79 4.22 -5.83 1.72
N ALA A 80 5.30 -6.34 2.32
CA ALA A 80 5.28 -7.53 3.16
C ALA A 80 4.37 -7.34 4.38
N VAL A 81 4.49 -6.21 5.07
CA VAL A 81 3.62 -5.89 6.22
C VAL A 81 2.17 -5.73 5.76
N THR A 82 1.92 -5.00 4.66
CA THR A 82 0.57 -4.78 4.13
C THR A 82 -0.12 -6.11 3.79
N TYR A 83 0.59 -7.01 3.11
CA TYR A 83 0.05 -8.31 2.73
C TYR A 83 -0.17 -9.22 3.94
N VAL A 84 0.86 -9.43 4.77
CA VAL A 84 0.81 -10.36 5.90
C VAL A 84 -0.20 -9.89 6.94
N LEU A 85 -0.13 -8.63 7.37
CA LEU A 85 -1.04 -8.10 8.37
C LEU A 85 -2.45 -7.90 7.80
N GLY A 86 -2.59 -7.51 6.54
CA GLY A 86 -3.89 -7.41 5.87
C GLY A 86 -4.60 -8.76 5.79
N MET A 87 -3.87 -9.83 5.45
CA MET A 87 -4.40 -11.19 5.48
C MET A 87 -4.74 -11.66 6.90
N ALA A 88 -3.89 -11.36 7.88
CA ALA A 88 -4.16 -11.71 9.28
C ALA A 88 -5.43 -11.02 9.80
N LEU A 89 -5.58 -9.72 9.57
CA LEU A 89 -6.76 -8.95 9.94
C LEU A 89 -8.02 -9.45 9.21
N ARG A 90 -7.90 -9.79 7.93
CA ARG A 90 -8.99 -10.39 7.15
C ARG A 90 -9.48 -11.69 7.80
N VAL A 91 -8.57 -12.59 8.15
CA VAL A 91 -8.90 -13.87 8.82
C VAL A 91 -9.51 -13.63 10.20
N ALA A 92 -8.92 -12.75 11.00
CA ALA A 92 -9.45 -12.38 12.32
C ALA A 92 -10.87 -11.79 12.26
N SER A 93 -11.25 -11.22 11.12
CA SER A 93 -12.58 -10.63 10.88
C SER A 93 -13.59 -11.64 10.34
N GLY A 94 -13.31 -12.94 10.47
CA GLY A 94 -14.19 -14.03 10.05
C GLY A 94 -14.20 -14.27 8.54
N ARG A 95 -13.25 -13.71 7.78
CA ARG A 95 -13.14 -13.97 6.34
C ARG A 95 -12.20 -15.16 6.10
N GLY A 96 -12.64 -16.12 5.28
CA GLY A 96 -11.84 -17.30 4.97
C GLY A 96 -10.56 -17.00 4.16
N ILE A 97 -9.68 -17.99 4.15
CA ILE A 97 -8.49 -18.03 3.29
C ILE A 97 -8.90 -18.68 1.97
N ALA A 98 -9.20 -17.86 0.97
CA ALA A 98 -9.39 -18.32 -0.40
C ALA A 98 -8.03 -18.37 -1.12
N PRO A 99 -7.56 -19.54 -1.60
CA PRO A 99 -6.24 -19.65 -2.24
C PRO A 99 -6.04 -18.70 -3.42
N ALA A 100 -7.08 -18.53 -4.25
CA ALA A 100 -7.05 -17.57 -5.35
C ALA A 100 -6.86 -16.13 -4.87
N PHE A 101 -7.54 -15.73 -3.78
CA PHE A 101 -7.40 -14.39 -3.22
C PHE A 101 -6.00 -14.14 -2.68
N LEU A 102 -5.35 -15.13 -2.03
CA LEU A 102 -3.97 -15.02 -1.56
C LEU A 102 -3.03 -14.64 -2.71
N VAL A 103 -3.08 -15.41 -3.79
CA VAL A 103 -2.18 -15.24 -4.94
C VAL A 103 -2.46 -13.92 -5.66
N VAL A 104 -3.74 -13.63 -5.94
CA VAL A 104 -4.12 -12.39 -6.64
C VAL A 104 -3.78 -11.16 -5.80
N ALA A 105 -4.10 -11.16 -4.50
CA ALA A 105 -3.77 -10.05 -3.62
C ALA A 105 -2.25 -9.83 -3.53
N ALA A 106 -1.47 -10.90 -3.38
CA ALA A 106 -0.02 -10.81 -3.36
C ALA A 106 0.54 -10.19 -4.66
N ILE A 107 0.10 -10.69 -5.83
CA ILE A 107 0.57 -10.21 -7.13
C ILE A 107 0.14 -8.76 -7.36
N VAL A 108 -1.14 -8.43 -7.15
CA VAL A 108 -1.67 -7.08 -7.39
C VAL A 108 -0.95 -6.08 -6.48
N LEU A 109 -0.83 -6.35 -5.18
CA LEU A 109 -0.11 -5.47 -4.26
C LEU A 109 1.37 -5.35 -4.63
N ALA A 110 2.04 -6.46 -4.95
CA ALA A 110 3.45 -6.43 -5.34
C ALA A 110 3.68 -5.57 -6.59
N VAL A 111 2.89 -5.80 -7.65
CA VAL A 111 3.00 -5.07 -8.91
C VAL A 111 2.68 -3.60 -8.72
N THR A 112 1.57 -3.27 -8.05
CA THR A 112 1.12 -1.87 -7.93
C THR A 112 1.98 -1.07 -6.96
N MET A 113 2.24 -1.59 -5.74
CA MET A 113 3.02 -0.89 -4.72
C MET A 113 4.50 -0.75 -5.10
N LEU A 114 5.13 -1.79 -5.67
CA LEU A 114 6.52 -1.67 -6.11
C LEU A 114 6.62 -0.94 -7.46
N GLY A 115 5.64 -1.12 -8.34
CA GLY A 115 5.60 -0.52 -9.67
C GLY A 115 5.57 0.99 -9.64
N TRP A 116 4.70 1.61 -8.83
CA TRP A 116 4.66 3.08 -8.75
C TRP A 116 5.98 3.65 -8.20
N ARG A 117 6.62 2.96 -7.24
CA ARG A 117 7.93 3.35 -6.68
C ARG A 117 9.03 3.22 -7.73
N PHE A 118 8.98 2.19 -8.56
CA PHE A 118 9.91 2.03 -9.68
C PHE A 118 9.75 3.18 -10.67
N LEU A 119 8.53 3.46 -11.12
CA LEU A 119 8.23 4.55 -12.06
C LEU A 119 8.64 5.92 -11.50
N ALA A 120 8.35 6.20 -10.23
CA ALA A 120 8.75 7.44 -9.58
C ALA A 120 10.28 7.62 -9.53
N GLN A 121 11.03 6.54 -9.30
CA GLN A 121 12.50 6.57 -9.32
C GLN A 121 13.03 6.79 -10.74
N VAL A 122 12.45 6.16 -11.75
CA VAL A 122 12.83 6.36 -13.16
C VAL A 122 12.56 7.80 -13.58
N ALA A 123 11.36 8.32 -13.30
CA ALA A 123 10.99 9.71 -13.60
C ALA A 123 11.92 10.72 -12.92
N ALA A 124 12.24 10.51 -11.64
CA ALA A 124 13.17 11.37 -10.90
C ALA A 124 14.61 11.36 -11.46
N ARG A 125 15.04 10.25 -12.08
CA ARG A 125 16.34 10.19 -12.77
C ARG A 125 16.31 11.00 -14.07
N ARG A 126 15.23 10.90 -14.86
CA ARG A 126 15.08 11.63 -16.14
C ARG A 126 15.11 13.15 -15.93
N LEU A 127 14.45 13.65 -14.88
CA LEU A 127 14.40 15.08 -14.57
C LEU A 127 15.74 15.66 -14.08
N LYS A 128 16.67 14.81 -13.61
CA LYS A 128 17.99 15.24 -13.15
C LYS A 128 19.05 15.29 -14.26
N THR A 129 18.66 15.03 -15.51
CA THR A 129 19.53 15.20 -16.67
C THR A 129 19.10 16.45 -17.46
N PRO A 130 19.34 17.69 -16.98
CA PRO A 130 19.37 18.83 -17.88
C PRO A 130 20.50 18.62 -18.88
N SER A 131 20.20 18.82 -20.16
CA SER A 131 21.18 18.91 -21.24
C SER A 131 22.24 19.95 -20.90
N SER A 132 23.50 19.51 -21.04
CA SER A 132 24.73 20.31 -21.12
C SER A 132 24.61 21.51 -22.04
#